data_AF-A0A128EIB9-F1
#
_entry.id   AF-A0A128EIB9-F1
#
_cell.length_a   1.000
_cell.length_b   1.000
_cell.length_c   1.000
_cell.angle_alpha   90.00
_cell.angle_beta   90.00
_cell.angle_gamma   90.00
#
_symmetry.space_group_name_H-M   'P 1'
#
loop_
_entity.id
_entity.type
_entity.pdbx_description
1 polymer ?
#
loop_
_entity_poly.entity_id
_entity_poly.type
_entity_poly.pdbx_seq_one_letter_code
_entity_poly.pdbx_strand_id
1 'polypeptide(L)'
;MTTLIQTRVDIELKKEAEALFKDLGLDTTTAIRIFLKQAVIRQGIPFEVSTDGFYSECNQKILAKSIDELNKGKIIKSEPLS
;
A
#
# COMPACT_ATOMS: atom_id res chain seq x y z
N MET A 1 -17.50 -11.73 -20.69
CA MET A 1 -18.55 -10.76 -20.33
C MET A 1 -17.94 -9.72 -19.39
N THR A 2 -18.35 -8.47 -19.47
CA THR A 2 -17.91 -7.39 -18.57
C THR A 2 -19.12 -6.75 -17.91
N THR A 3 -18.98 -6.35 -16.64
CA THR A 3 -20.02 -5.68 -15.85
C THR A 3 -19.52 -4.30 -15.42
N LEU A 4 -20.43 -3.33 -15.34
CA LEU A 4 -20.15 -1.99 -14.85
C LEU A 4 -20.16 -1.95 -13.32
N ILE A 5 -19.17 -1.26 -12.74
CA ILE A 5 -19.12 -0.96 -11.31
C ILE A 5 -19.34 0.54 -11.15
N GLN A 6 -20.37 0.94 -10.40
CA GLN A 6 -20.67 2.33 -10.06
C GLN A 6 -20.48 2.51 -8.55
N THR A 7 -19.72 3.53 -8.16
CA THR A 7 -19.49 3.87 -6.74
C THR A 7 -19.48 5.38 -6.57
N ARG A 8 -19.91 5.85 -5.39
CA ARG A 8 -19.81 7.26 -5.01
C ARG A 8 -18.49 7.47 -4.29
N VAL A 9 -17.75 8.49 -4.70
CA VAL A 9 -16.48 8.90 -4.10
C VAL A 9 -16.50 10.42 -3.92
N ASP A 10 -15.77 10.88 -2.91
CA ASP A 10 -15.54 12.31 -2.73
C ASP A 10 -14.77 12.88 -3.94
N ILE A 11 -15.07 14.14 -4.29
CA ILE A 11 -14.51 14.78 -5.47
C ILE A 11 -13.00 15.05 -5.31
N GLU A 12 -12.54 15.40 -4.12
CA GLU A 12 -11.12 15.66 -3.86
C GLU A 12 -10.36 14.34 -3.84
N LEU A 13 -10.90 13.30 -3.20
CA LEU A 13 -10.31 11.95 -3.25
C LEU A 13 -10.14 11.45 -4.69
N LYS A 14 -11.14 11.69 -5.56
CA LYS A 14 -11.05 11.32 -6.98
C LYS A 14 -9.90 12.05 -7.68
N LYS A 15 -9.75 13.36 -7.45
CA LYS A 15 -8.69 14.16 -8.07
C LYS A 15 -7.31 13.71 -7.61
N GLU A 16 -7.15 13.46 -6.31
CA GLU A 16 -5.89 12.97 -5.73
C GLU A 16 -5.50 11.62 -6.32
N ALA A 17 -6.45 10.69 -6.40
CA ALA A 17 -6.23 9.37 -7.00
C ALA A 17 -5.88 9.48 -8.49
N GLU A 18 -6.58 10.32 -9.26
CA GLU A 18 -6.30 10.53 -10.69
C GLU A 18 -4.90 11.11 -10.93
N ALA A 19 -4.46 12.07 -10.09
CA ALA A 19 -3.11 12.63 -10.17
C ALA A 19 -2.05 11.55 -9.85
N LEU A 20 -2.22 10.84 -8.73
CA LEU A 20 -1.32 9.76 -8.32
C LEU A 20 -1.17 8.70 -9.42
N PHE A 21 -2.27 8.18 -9.95
CA PHE A 21 -2.21 7.12 -10.95
C PHE A 21 -1.61 7.62 -12.27
N LYS A 22 -1.90 8.87 -12.66
CA LYS A 22 -1.29 9.48 -13.84
C LYS A 22 0.23 9.57 -13.72
N ASP A 23 0.75 9.95 -12.55
CA ASP A 23 2.19 10.00 -12.29
C ASP A 23 2.83 8.60 -12.36
N LEU A 24 2.06 7.55 -12.03
CA LEU A 24 2.44 6.15 -12.18
C LEU A 24 2.22 5.58 -13.60
N GLY A 25 1.73 6.39 -14.55
CA GLY A 25 1.43 5.95 -15.92
C GLY A 25 0.20 5.06 -16.04
N LEU A 26 -0.74 5.16 -15.10
CA LEU A 26 -1.96 4.34 -15.01
C LEU A 26 -3.21 5.22 -15.07
N ASP A 27 -4.28 4.71 -15.67
CA ASP A 27 -5.61 5.27 -15.48
C ASP A 27 -6.29 4.67 -14.24
N THR A 28 -7.21 5.41 -13.63
CA THR A 28 -7.94 5.01 -12.43
C THR A 28 -8.69 3.69 -12.61
N THR A 29 -9.20 3.40 -13.81
CA THR A 29 -9.92 2.14 -14.07
C THR A 29 -8.96 0.96 -14.02
N THR A 30 -7.76 1.11 -14.58
CA THR A 30 -6.70 0.10 -14.52
C THR A 30 -6.25 -0.12 -13.08
N ALA A 31 -6.06 0.94 -12.28
CA ALA A 31 -5.73 0.83 -10.87
C ALA A 31 -6.81 0.07 -10.07
N ILE A 32 -8.10 0.38 -10.28
CA ILE A 32 -9.22 -0.33 -9.64
C ILE A 32 -9.24 -1.81 -10.05
N ARG A 33 -9.00 -2.12 -11.33
CA ARG A 33 -8.93 -3.52 -11.80
C ARG A 33 -7.78 -4.29 -11.14
N ILE A 34 -6.62 -3.66 -10.97
CA ILE A 34 -5.48 -4.25 -10.27
C ILE A 34 -5.85 -4.54 -8.81
N PHE A 35 -6.45 -3.56 -8.13
CA PHE A 35 -6.92 -3.74 -6.75
C PHE A 35 -7.87 -4.95 -6.61
N LEU A 36 -8.90 -5.04 -7.46
CA LEU A 36 -9.86 -6.14 -7.42
C LEU A 36 -9.20 -7.50 -7.67
N LYS A 37 -8.28 -7.59 -8.63
CA LYS A 37 -7.53 -8.82 -8.91
C LYS A 37 -6.67 -9.23 -7.71
N GLN A 38 -5.95 -8.28 -7.11
CA GLN A 38 -5.10 -8.54 -5.95
C GLN A 38 -5.92 -8.99 -4.74
N ALA A 39 -7.10 -8.38 -4.52
CA ALA A 39 -8.00 -8.77 -3.44
C ALA A 39 -8.48 -10.22 -3.59
N VAL A 40 -8.84 -10.64 -4.81
CA VAL A 40 -9.26 -12.01 -5.11
C VAL A 40 -8.11 -13.00 -4.93
N ILE A 41 -6.90 -12.66 -5.40
CA ILE A 41 -5.71 -13.52 -5.26
C ILE A 41 -5.40 -13.76 -3.77
N ARG A 42 -5.48 -12.72 -2.95
CA ARG A 42 -5.13 -12.77 -1.52
C ARG A 42 -6.27 -13.22 -0.62
N GLN A 43 -7.48 -13.39 -1.14
CA GLN A 43 -8.70 -13.64 -0.36
C GLN A 43 -8.85 -12.63 0.80
N GLY A 44 -8.60 -11.36 0.52
CA GLY A 44 -8.53 -10.30 1.53
C GLY A 44 -8.24 -8.92 0.94
N ILE A 45 -7.99 -7.93 1.80
CA ILE A 45 -7.65 -6.58 1.34
C ILE A 45 -6.16 -6.57 0.90
N PRO A 46 -5.85 -6.12 -0.33
CA PRO A 46 -4.51 -6.21 -0.92
C PRO A 46 -3.58 -5.06 -0.50
N PHE A 47 -3.78 -4.56 0.71
CA PHE A 47 -2.89 -3.63 1.40
C PHE A 47 -3.07 -3.86 2.90
N GLU A 48 -2.08 -3.43 3.68
CA GLU A 48 -2.16 -3.53 5.13
C GLU A 48 -3.28 -2.61 5.65
N VAL A 49 -4.26 -3.20 6.32
CA VAL A 49 -5.34 -2.45 6.96
C VAL A 49 -4.91 -2.17 8.38
N SER A 50 -4.25 -1.03 8.57
CA SER A 50 -3.88 -0.53 9.90
C SER A 50 -4.75 0.68 10.24
N THR A 51 -5.33 0.69 11.44
CA THR A 51 -5.93 1.89 12.05
C THR A 51 -4.86 2.87 12.53
N ASP A 52 -3.65 2.36 12.67
CA ASP A 52 -2.54 3.07 13.26
C ASP A 52 -1.66 3.52 12.09
N GLY A 53 -1.44 4.83 11.94
CA GLY A 53 -0.56 5.36 10.91
C GLY A 53 0.83 4.72 10.97
N PHE A 54 1.71 5.07 10.02
CA PHE A 54 3.10 4.58 9.93
C PHE A 54 3.83 4.50 11.30
N TYR A 55 3.48 5.36 12.25
CA TYR A 55 3.93 5.42 13.64
C TYR A 55 3.11 4.61 14.67
N SER A 56 2.50 3.48 14.30
CA SER A 56 1.86 2.58 15.27
C SER A 56 2.84 2.11 16.35
N GLU A 57 2.38 1.80 17.56
CA GLU A 57 3.27 1.30 18.62
C GLU A 57 4.04 0.04 18.20
N CYS A 58 3.44 -0.82 17.37
CA CYS A 58 4.12 -1.98 16.80
C CYS A 58 5.24 -1.56 15.85
N ASN A 59 4.99 -0.63 14.93
CA ASN A 59 6.00 -0.14 13.99
C ASN A 59 7.13 0.60 14.71
N GLN A 60 6.80 1.40 15.73
CA GLN A 60 7.81 2.07 16.57
C GLN A 60 8.70 1.08 17.32
N LYS A 61 8.14 -0.02 17.83
CA LYS A 61 8.93 -1.10 18.47
C LYS A 61 9.86 -1.79 17.48
N ILE A 62 9.43 -1.99 16.23
CA ILE A 62 10.27 -2.55 15.16
C ILE A 62 11.40 -1.58 14.80
N LEU A 63 11.10 -0.28 14.64
CA LEU A 63 12.09 0.76 14.37
C LEU A 63 13.12 0.87 15.51
N ALA A 64 12.66 0.88 16.76
CA ALA A 64 13.52 0.94 17.94
C ALA A 64 14.47 -0.27 18.03
N LYS A 65 13.96 -1.47 17.75
CA LYS A 65 14.80 -2.68 17.66
C LYS A 65 15.83 -2.58 16.54
N SER A 66 15.42 -2.10 15.37
CA SER A 66 16.32 -1.94 14.21
C SER A 66 17.43 -0.93 14.49
N ILE A 67 17.13 0.19 15.17
CA ILE A 67 18.13 1.19 15.59
C ILE A 67 19.12 0.60 16.61
N ASP A 68 18.64 -0.17 17.58
CA ASP A 68 19.49 -0.85 18.56
C ASP A 68 20.42 -1.89 17.91
N GLU A 69 19.94 -2.64 16.91
CA GLU A 69 20.76 -3.58 16.14
C GLU A 69 21.81 -2.88 15.25
N LEU A 70 21.45 -1.74 14.65
CA LEU A 70 22.40 -0.90 13.90
C LEU A 70 23.50 -0.33 14.80
N ASN A 71 23.16 0.17 15.98
CA ASN A 71 24.13 0.65 16.98
C ASN A 71 25.06 -0.47 17.48
N LYS A 72 24.59 -1.72 17.45
CA LYS A 72 25.38 -2.93 17.77
C LYS A 72 26.20 -3.45 16.59
N GLY A 73 26.24 -2.74 15.46
CA GLY A 73 27.08 -3.05 14.31
C GLY A 73 26.61 -4.24 13.45
N LYS A 74 25.38 -4.75 13.66
CA LYS A 74 24.77 -5.77 12.80
C LYS A 74 23.95 -5.10 11.71
N ILE A 75 24.56 -4.85 10.55
CA ILE A 75 23.81 -4.48 9.36
C ILE A 75 23.24 -5.76 8.75
N ILE A 76 21.94 -5.98 8.92
CA ILE A 76 21.21 -6.96 8.11
C ILE A 76 21.16 -6.36 6.70
N LYS A 77 21.98 -6.86 5.77
CA LYS A 77 21.78 -6.57 4.36
C LYS A 77 20.43 -7.18 3.98
N SER A 78 19.41 -6.36 3.75
CA SER A 78 18.22 -6.84 3.05
C SER A 78 18.64 -7.14 1.62
N GLU A 79 18.77 -8.42 1.31
CA GLU A 79 18.83 -8.91 -0.06
C GLU A 79 17.59 -8.38 -0.80
N PRO A 80 17.74 -7.78 -1.99
CA PRO A 80 16.62 -7.19 -2.69
C PRO A 80 15.61 -8.28 -3.01
N LEU A 81 14.35 -8.04 -2.61
CA LEU A 81 13.22 -8.90 -2.93
C LEU A 81 13.18 -9.05 -4.46
N SER A 82 13.55 -10.25 -4.94
CA SER A 82 13.54 -10.62 -6.37
C SER A 82 12.12 -10.83 -6.88
#